data_AF-A0A355S4G5-F1
#
_entry.id   AF-A0A355S4G5-F1
#
_cell.length_a   1.000
_cell.length_b   1.000
_cell.length_c   1.000
_cell.angle_alpha   90.00
_cell.angle_beta   90.00
_cell.angle_gamma   90.00
#
_symmetry.space_group_name_H-M   'P 1'
#
loop_
_entity.id
_entity.type
_entity.pdbx_description
1 polymer ?
#
loop_
_entity_poly.entity_id
_entity_poly.type
_entity_poly.pdbx_seq_one_letter_code
_entity_poly.pdbx_strand_id
1 'polypeptide(L)'
;SLPEGHKCRQMHGHSFKVEISVEGEVDEKVGWVYDHKRISLAMEPLLEVLDHGYLNDIEGLDSPTIERMAGWFWKKLEKDLPGLCEIVIFETPTARCVFRGEF
;
A
#
# COMPACT_ATOMS: atom_id res chain seq x y z
N SER A 1 -7.33 7.53 -19.17
CA SER A 1 -6.88 8.88 -18.77
C SER A 1 -8.08 9.64 -18.20
N LEU A 2 -7.85 10.54 -17.23
CA LEU A 2 -8.92 11.36 -16.66
C LEU A 2 -9.44 12.39 -17.69
N PRO A 3 -10.73 12.79 -17.62
CA PRO A 3 -11.31 13.80 -18.50
C PRO A 3 -10.56 15.14 -18.47
N GLU A 4 -10.70 15.93 -19.54
CA GLU A 4 -10.19 17.30 -19.59
C GLU A 4 -10.83 18.19 -18.52
N GLY A 5 -10.01 19.00 -17.84
CA GLY A 5 -10.45 19.84 -16.72
C GLY A 5 -10.60 19.13 -15.36
N HIS A 6 -10.40 17.81 -15.27
CA HIS A 6 -10.49 17.12 -13.98
C HIS A 6 -9.38 17.57 -13.01
N LYS A 7 -9.74 17.97 -11.79
CA LYS A 7 -8.79 18.55 -10.81
C LYS A 7 -7.57 17.68 -10.52
N CYS A 8 -7.73 16.35 -10.49
CA CYS A 8 -6.62 15.42 -10.23
C CYS A 8 -5.60 15.33 -11.38
N ARG A 9 -5.81 16.02 -12.51
CA ARG A 9 -4.78 16.21 -13.55
C ARG A 9 -3.75 17.27 -13.17
N GLN A 10 -4.06 18.14 -12.20
CA GLN A 10 -3.13 19.14 -11.69
C GLN A 10 -2.18 18.49 -10.68
N MET A 11 -0.99 19.08 -10.51
CA MET A 11 -0.07 18.65 -9.45
C MET A 11 -0.73 18.90 -8.09
N HIS A 12 -0.83 17.84 -7.30
CA HIS A 12 -1.33 17.84 -5.92
C HIS A 12 -0.74 16.66 -5.16
N GLY A 13 -1.03 16.57 -3.87
CA GLY A 13 -0.62 15.46 -3.03
C GLY A 13 -1.57 15.26 -1.87
N HIS A 14 -1.32 14.20 -1.11
CA HIS A 14 -2.15 13.80 0.03
C HIS A 14 -1.30 13.24 1.16
N SER A 15 -1.85 13.28 2.38
CA SER A 15 -1.35 12.50 3.50
C SER A 15 -1.93 11.10 3.43
N PHE A 16 -1.31 10.25 2.62
CA PHE A 16 -1.75 8.87 2.46
C PHE A 16 -1.61 8.09 3.76
N LYS A 17 -2.57 7.20 4.02
CA LYS A 17 -2.48 6.19 5.07
C LYS A 17 -2.57 4.81 4.42
N VAL A 18 -1.67 3.91 4.80
CA VAL A 18 -1.64 2.52 4.33
C VAL A 18 -1.84 1.60 5.52
N GLU A 19 -2.76 0.65 5.39
CA GLU A 19 -2.97 -0.45 6.34
C GLU A 19 -2.60 -1.77 5.65
N ILE A 20 -1.79 -2.58 6.34
CA ILE A 20 -1.36 -3.90 5.88
C ILE A 20 -1.93 -4.94 6.83
N SER A 21 -2.66 -5.91 6.27
CA SER A 21 -3.28 -6.99 7.03
C SER A 21 -2.68 -8.33 6.61
N VAL A 22 -2.36 -9.14 7.61
CA VAL A 22 -1.92 -10.53 7.44
C VAL A 22 -2.85 -11.45 8.20
N GLU A 23 -3.12 -12.62 7.64
CA GLU A 23 -3.93 -13.68 8.21
C GLU A 23 -3.12 -14.97 8.38
N GLY A 24 -3.49 -15.76 9.39
CA GLY A 24 -2.82 -17.01 9.71
C GLY A 24 -3.33 -17.58 11.03
N GLU A 25 -2.77 -18.72 11.40
CA GLU A 25 -3.05 -19.37 12.67
C GLU A 25 -2.24 -18.72 13.80
N VAL A 26 -2.80 -18.70 15.01
CA VAL A 26 -2.07 -18.25 16.20
C VAL A 26 -1.01 -19.31 16.54
N ASP A 27 0.25 -18.89 16.69
CA ASP A 27 1.28 -19.76 17.25
C ASP A 27 0.99 -19.99 18.74
N GLU A 28 0.71 -21.24 19.13
CA GLU A 28 0.33 -21.59 20.51
C GLU A 28 1.42 -21.29 21.56
N LYS A 29 2.70 -21.22 21.15
CA LYS A 29 3.81 -20.94 22.07
C LYS A 29 4.04 -19.45 22.24
N VAL A 30 3.92 -18.68 21.17
CA VAL A 30 4.21 -17.25 21.19
C VAL A 30 2.96 -16.40 21.44
N GLY A 31 1.77 -16.90 21.10
CA GLY A 31 0.48 -16.28 21.43
C GLY A 31 0.00 -15.21 20.45
N TRP A 32 0.55 -15.18 19.23
CA TRP A 32 0.16 -14.23 18.18
C TRP A 32 0.18 -14.89 16.80
N VAL A 33 -0.50 -14.26 15.83
CA VAL A 33 -0.53 -14.72 14.43
C VAL A 33 0.76 -14.36 13.69
N TYR A 34 1.31 -13.17 13.96
CA TYR A 34 2.41 -12.62 13.17
C TYR A 34 3.24 -11.62 13.98
N ASP A 35 4.56 -11.61 13.73
CA ASP A 35 5.45 -10.60 14.30
C ASP A 35 5.31 -9.29 13.51
N HIS A 36 4.75 -8.26 14.15
CA HIS A 36 4.58 -6.94 13.54
C HIS A 36 5.90 -6.31 13.08
N LYS A 37 7.03 -6.67 13.69
CA LYS A 37 8.35 -6.17 13.24
C LYS A 37 8.66 -6.57 11.80
N ARG A 38 8.19 -7.74 11.35
CA ARG A 38 8.36 -8.19 9.98
C ARG A 38 7.57 -7.34 8.98
N ILE A 39 6.37 -6.88 9.36
CA ILE A 39 5.60 -5.92 8.56
C ILE A 39 6.36 -4.59 8.48
N SER A 40 6.86 -4.08 9.61
CA SER A 40 7.62 -2.83 9.64
C SER A 40 8.86 -2.89 8.75
N LEU A 41 9.67 -3.95 8.85
CA LEU A 41 10.89 -4.11 8.04
C LEU A 41 10.61 -4.25 6.55
N ALA A 42 9.51 -4.91 6.17
CA ALA A 42 9.12 -5.02 4.75
C ALA A 42 8.59 -3.68 4.20
N MET A 43 7.94 -2.88 5.03
CA MET A 43 7.36 -1.59 4.65
C MET A 43 8.38 -0.45 4.62
N GLU A 44 9.36 -0.44 5.53
CA GLU A 44 10.36 0.63 5.68
C GLU A 44 11.02 1.05 4.35
N PRO A 45 11.63 0.16 3.55
CA PRO A 45 12.25 0.56 2.28
C PRO A 45 11.25 1.08 1.25
N LEU A 46 9.98 0.66 1.32
CA LEU A 46 8.93 1.16 0.43
C LEU A 46 8.50 2.57 0.83
N LEU A 47 8.38 2.82 2.14
CA LEU A 47 8.04 4.12 2.68
C LEU A 47 9.17 5.13 2.41
N GLU A 48 10.44 4.76 2.51
CA GLU A 48 11.56 5.66 2.17
C GLU A 48 11.53 6.13 0.71
N VAL A 49 11.07 5.29 -0.21
CA VAL A 49 10.94 5.66 -1.64
C VAL A 49 9.73 6.56 -1.89
N LEU A 50 8.68 6.43 -1.07
CA LEU A 50 7.42 7.17 -1.24
C LEU A 50 7.38 8.49 -0.46
N ASP A 51 7.98 8.53 0.73
CA ASP A 51 7.89 9.65 1.63
C ASP A 51 8.65 10.86 1.09
N HIS A 52 8.00 12.03 1.15
CA HIS A 52 8.47 13.28 0.53
C HIS A 52 8.88 13.15 -0.96
N GLY A 53 8.40 12.11 -1.66
CA GLY A 53 8.70 11.81 -3.05
C GLY A 53 7.58 12.20 -4.02
N TYR A 54 7.92 12.28 -5.31
CA TYR A 54 6.93 12.45 -6.38
C TYR A 54 6.55 11.08 -6.95
N LEU A 55 5.32 10.62 -6.66
CA LEU A 55 4.88 9.25 -6.97
C LEU A 55 5.00 8.87 -8.44
N ASN A 56 4.80 9.81 -9.36
CA ASN A 56 4.88 9.54 -10.79
C ASN A 56 6.29 9.18 -11.29
N ASP A 57 7.34 9.51 -10.53
CA ASP A 57 8.73 9.16 -10.88
C ASP A 57 9.13 7.75 -10.39
N ILE A 58 8.26 7.10 -9.60
CA ILE A 58 8.52 5.78 -9.03
C ILE A 58 8.09 4.71 -10.04
N GLU A 59 9.01 3.79 -10.37
CA GLU A 59 8.75 2.69 -11.29
C GLU A 59 7.51 1.88 -10.86
N GLY A 60 6.54 1.77 -11.78
CA GLY A 60 5.27 1.10 -11.56
C GLY A 60 4.14 1.99 -11.01
N LEU A 61 4.43 3.28 -10.74
CA LEU A 61 3.48 4.29 -10.25
C LEU A 61 3.33 5.50 -11.17
N ASP A 62 3.64 5.37 -12.47
CA ASP A 62 3.54 6.47 -13.46
C ASP A 62 2.13 7.12 -13.52
N SER A 63 1.11 6.37 -13.08
CA SER A 63 -0.28 6.82 -12.88
C SER A 63 -0.75 6.37 -11.50
N PRO A 64 -0.43 7.11 -10.42
CA PRO A 64 -0.52 6.65 -9.04
C PRO A 64 -1.95 6.81 -8.47
N THR A 65 -2.92 6.08 -9.02
CA THR A 65 -4.22 5.96 -8.34
C THR A 65 -4.08 5.05 -7.12
N ILE A 66 -4.94 5.21 -6.12
CA ILE A 66 -4.86 4.39 -4.89
C ILE A 66 -5.02 2.89 -5.15
N GLU A 67 -5.74 2.49 -6.20
CA GLU A 67 -5.83 1.09 -6.63
C GLU A 67 -4.47 0.60 -7.15
N ARG A 68 -3.82 1.37 -8.04
CA ARG A 68 -2.51 0.99 -8.60
C ARG A 68 -1.42 1.01 -7.53
N MET A 69 -1.48 1.95 -6.59
CA MET A 69 -0.62 1.95 -5.40
C MET A 69 -0.82 0.67 -4.57
N ALA A 70 -2.06 0.24 -4.32
CA ALA A 70 -2.32 -0.96 -3.54
C ALA A 70 -1.76 -2.22 -4.22
N GLY A 71 -1.93 -2.34 -5.55
CA GLY A 71 -1.31 -3.42 -6.32
C GLY A 71 0.22 -3.35 -6.36
N TRP A 72 0.80 -2.15 -6.38
CA TRP A 72 2.25 -1.95 -6.30
C TRP A 72 2.82 -2.41 -4.97
N PHE A 73 2.18 -2.05 -3.84
CA PHE A 73 2.56 -2.54 -2.52
C PHE A 73 2.42 -4.06 -2.46
N TRP A 74 1.30 -4.60 -2.94
CA TRP A 74 1.06 -6.05 -2.92
C TRP A 74 2.19 -6.84 -3.58
N LYS A 75 2.56 -6.49 -4.82
CA LYS A 75 3.64 -7.16 -5.57
C LYS A 75 4.98 -7.13 -4.85
N LYS A 76 5.24 -6.09 -4.06
CA LYS A 76 6.49 -5.94 -3.30
C LYS A 76 6.46 -6.68 -1.97
N LEU A 77 5.28 -6.79 -1.35
CA LEU A 77 5.12 -7.34 0.00
C LEU A 77 4.76 -8.83 0.01
N GLU A 78 4.09 -9.36 -1.01
CA GLU A 78 3.52 -10.72 -1.00
C GLU A 78 4.56 -11.82 -0.74
N LYS A 79 5.81 -11.63 -1.19
CA LYS A 79 6.91 -12.59 -0.97
C LYS A 79 7.47 -12.51 0.44
N ASP A 80 7.53 -11.30 1.00
CA ASP A 80 8.15 -11.03 2.29
C ASP A 80 7.16 -11.18 3.46
N LEU A 81 5.86 -11.09 3.17
CA LEU A 81 4.75 -11.21 4.12
C LEU A 81 3.83 -12.42 3.80
N PRO A 82 4.23 -13.65 4.18
CA PRO A 82 3.35 -14.82 4.10
C PRO A 82 2.05 -14.55 4.87
N GLY A 83 0.92 -14.83 4.24
CA GLY A 83 -0.40 -14.55 4.82
C GLY A 83 -0.92 -13.14 4.55
N LEU A 84 -0.22 -12.30 3.76
CA LEU A 84 -0.77 -11.03 3.28
C LEU A 84 -2.15 -11.26 2.66
N CYS A 85 -3.18 -10.63 3.22
CA CYS A 85 -4.57 -10.85 2.82
C CYS A 85 -5.26 -9.57 2.33
N GLU A 86 -4.85 -8.40 2.82
CA GLU A 86 -5.48 -7.13 2.49
C GLU A 86 -4.50 -5.96 2.60
N ILE A 87 -4.58 -5.05 1.64
CA ILE A 87 -3.94 -3.74 1.68
C ILE A 87 -5.03 -2.67 1.53
N VAL A 88 -5.07 -1.72 2.46
CA VAL A 88 -5.98 -0.58 2.41
C VAL A 88 -5.19 0.70 2.24
N ILE A 89 -5.52 1.51 1.23
CA ILE A 89 -4.91 2.82 1.02
C ILE A 89 -5.99 3.89 1.11
N PHE A 90 -5.77 4.86 1.98
CA PHE A 90 -6.58 6.06 2.11
C PHE A 90 -5.89 7.20 1.37
N GLU A 91 -6.54 7.73 0.34
CA GLU A 91 -6.12 8.98 -0.32
C GLU A 91 -6.44 10.17 0.59
N THR A 92 -7.61 10.13 1.21
CA THR A 92 -8.09 11.12 2.18
C THR A 92 -8.75 10.38 3.35
N PRO A 93 -9.07 11.04 4.47
CA PRO A 93 -9.73 10.37 5.60
C PRO A 93 -11.06 9.69 5.25
N THR A 94 -11.69 10.04 4.12
CA THR A 94 -13.01 9.53 3.71
C THR A 94 -13.00 8.73 2.39
N ALA A 95 -11.87 8.66 1.69
CA ALA A 95 -11.74 7.94 0.41
C ALA A 95 -10.62 6.89 0.49
N ARG A 96 -10.96 5.63 0.21
CA ARG A 96 -10.03 4.50 0.32
C ARG A 96 -10.24 3.44 -0.75
N CYS A 97 -9.18 2.69 -1.04
CA CYS A 97 -9.18 1.44 -1.80
C CYS A 97 -8.85 0.28 -0.86
N VAL A 98 -9.52 -0.85 -1.04
CA VAL A 98 -9.24 -2.13 -0.37
C VAL A 98 -8.84 -3.13 -1.44
N PHE A 99 -7.65 -3.72 -1.33
CA PHE A 99 -7.08 -4.63 -2.31
C PHE A 99 -6.73 -5.98 -1.68
N ARG A 100 -7.11 -7.09 -2.33
CA ARG A 100 -6.92 -8.47 -1.84
C ARG A 100 -6.33 -9.39 -2.92
N GLY A 101 -5.21 -8.99 -3.50
CA GLY A 101 -4.31 -9.88 -4.25
C GLY A 101 -4.56 -10.13 -5.73
N GLU A 102 -5.71 -9.75 -6.28
CA GLU A 102 -5.95 -9.85 -7.73
C GLU A 102 -6.42 -8.51 -8.33
N PHE A 103 -5.83 -8.16 -9.46
CA PHE A 103 -6.05 -6.94 -10.24
C PHE A 103 -6.75 -7.27 -11.56
#